data_AF-A0A2K3MIX3-F1
#
_entry.id   AF-A0A2K3MIX3-F1
#
_cell.length_a   1.000
_cell.length_b   1.000
_cell.length_c   1.000
_cell.angle_alpha   90.00
_cell.angle_beta   90.00
_cell.angle_gamma   90.00
#
_symmetry.space_group_name_H-M   'P 1'
#
loop_
_entity.id
_entity.type
_entity.pdbx_description
1 polymer ?
#
loop_
_entity_poly.entity_id
_entity_poly.type
_entity_poly.pdbx_seq_one_letter_code
_entity_poly.pdbx_strand_id
1 'polypeptide(L)'
;MGLRFSSFLSNSTVSSGPTLGELPESCVASIIAYMDPPQICQLATLNRAFRAASSADFVWESKLPPNYHLLLAKIFQDFPINLGKRDIYTSLCRLNSLDGGTKVLYFSD
;
A
#
# COMPACT_ATOMS: atom_id res chain seq x y z
N MET A 1 -36.25 -26.34 1.04
CA MET A 1 -36.23 -24.97 0.47
C MET A 1 -34.95 -24.80 -0.32
N GLY A 2 -35.03 -24.89 -1.65
CA GLY A 2 -33.86 -24.70 -2.51
C GLY A 2 -33.78 -23.24 -2.96
N LEU A 3 -32.66 -22.57 -2.70
CA LEU A 3 -32.41 -21.24 -3.23
C LEU A 3 -31.64 -21.40 -4.54
N ARG A 4 -32.36 -21.18 -5.64
CA ARG A 4 -31.83 -20.96 -6.98
C ARG A 4 -31.01 -19.68 -6.92
N PHE A 5 -29.68 -19.80 -6.93
CA PHE A 5 -28.82 -18.66 -7.22
C PHE A 5 -28.80 -18.50 -8.74
N SER A 6 -29.62 -17.58 -9.25
CA SER A 6 -29.52 -17.09 -10.62
C SER A 6 -28.18 -16.35 -10.74
N SER A 7 -27.16 -17.02 -11.26
CA SER A 7 -25.96 -16.35 -11.74
C SER A 7 -26.36 -15.46 -12.91
N PHE A 8 -26.23 -14.14 -12.74
CA PHE A 8 -26.42 -13.16 -13.80
C PHE A 8 -25.58 -13.55 -15.02
N LEU A 9 -26.27 -13.92 -16.10
CA LEU A 9 -25.69 -14.02 -17.44
C LEU A 9 -25.42 -12.61 -17.95
N SER A 10 -24.24 -12.09 -17.67
CA SER A 10 -23.73 -10.91 -18.38
C SER A 10 -23.12 -11.36 -19.70
N ASN A 11 -23.97 -11.63 -20.68
CA ASN A 11 -23.55 -11.78 -22.08
C ASN A 11 -23.39 -10.38 -22.68
N SER A 12 -22.16 -9.88 -22.78
CA SER A 12 -21.81 -8.74 -23.63
C SER A 12 -20.41 -8.97 -24.16
N THR A 13 -20.34 -9.49 -25.38
CA THR A 13 -19.14 -9.60 -26.19
C THR A 13 -18.68 -8.21 -26.63
N VAL A 14 -17.99 -7.52 -25.74
CA VAL A 14 -16.95 -6.56 -26.12
C VAL A 14 -15.65 -7.34 -25.96
N SER A 15 -14.72 -7.25 -26.91
CA SER A 15 -13.36 -7.76 -26.71
C SER A 15 -12.70 -6.89 -25.63
N SER A 16 -13.08 -7.12 -24.38
CA SER A 16 -12.54 -6.45 -23.21
C SER A 16 -11.14 -7.04 -23.03
N GLY A 17 -10.13 -6.25 -23.37
CA GLY A 17 -8.76 -6.57 -22.98
C GLY A 17 -8.67 -6.84 -21.47
N PRO A 18 -7.57 -7.45 -21.01
CA PRO A 18 -7.39 -7.77 -19.59
C PRO A 18 -7.71 -6.55 -18.74
N THR A 19 -8.67 -6.68 -17.83
CA THR A 19 -8.98 -5.61 -16.89
C THR A 19 -7.88 -5.54 -15.84
N LEU A 20 -7.68 -4.38 -15.22
CA LEU A 20 -6.71 -4.22 -14.12
C LEU A 20 -7.00 -5.13 -12.90
N GLY A 21 -8.18 -5.76 -12.85
CA GLY A 21 -8.54 -6.75 -11.83
C GLY A 21 -7.97 -8.16 -12.09
N GLU A 22 -7.60 -8.46 -13.33
CA GLU A 22 -7.05 -9.77 -13.75
C GLU A 22 -5.51 -9.82 -13.69
N LEU A 23 -4.86 -8.70 -13.35
CA LEU A 23 -3.40 -8.65 -13.22
C LEU A 23 -2.94 -9.40 -11.97
N PRO A 24 -1.86 -10.20 -12.07
CA PRO A 24 -1.23 -10.81 -10.90
C PRO A 24 -0.77 -9.74 -9.90
N GLU A 25 -0.86 -10.06 -8.61
CA GLU A 25 -0.44 -9.17 -7.53
C GLU A 25 0.99 -8.65 -7.71
N SER A 26 1.91 -9.49 -8.18
CA SER A 26 3.31 -9.11 -8.44
C SER A 26 3.44 -8.01 -9.50
N CYS A 27 2.62 -8.05 -10.56
CA CYS A 27 2.63 -7.03 -11.60
C CYS A 27 2.08 -5.71 -11.07
N VAL A 28 0.96 -5.76 -10.34
CA VAL A 28 0.36 -4.58 -9.70
C VAL A 28 1.32 -3.96 -8.70
N ALA A 29 1.98 -4.79 -7.90
CA ALA A 29 2.90 -4.36 -6.87
C ALA A 29 4.13 -3.66 -7.49
N SER A 30 4.66 -4.16 -8.62
CA SER A 30 5.71 -3.48 -9.39
C SER A 30 5.27 -2.10 -9.89
N ILE A 31 4.02 -1.95 -10.34
CA ILE A 31 3.49 -0.67 -10.83
C ILE A 31 3.36 0.34 -9.68
N ILE A 32 2.71 -0.05 -8.58
CA ILE A 32 2.47 0.87 -7.46
C ILE A 32 3.74 1.23 -6.68
N ALA A 33 4.81 0.43 -6.77
CA ALA A 33 6.10 0.78 -6.17
C ALA A 33 6.69 2.09 -6.73
N TYR A 34 6.35 2.46 -7.97
CA TYR A 34 6.76 3.73 -8.58
C TYR A 34 5.88 4.93 -8.21
N MET A 35 4.81 4.72 -7.46
CA MET A 35 3.83 5.77 -7.16
C MET A 35 4.06 6.42 -5.80
N ASP A 36 3.48 7.59 -5.59
CA ASP A 36 3.57 8.27 -4.30
C ASP A 36 2.70 7.58 -3.24
N PRO A 37 3.07 7.61 -1.95
CA PRO A 37 2.29 6.98 -0.89
C PRO A 37 0.79 7.32 -0.87
N PRO A 38 0.35 8.57 -1.11
CA PRO A 38 -1.09 8.87 -1.21
C PRO A 38 -1.78 8.18 -2.38
N GLN A 39 -1.10 8.08 -3.53
CA GLN A 39 -1.62 7.40 -4.72
C GLN A 39 -1.75 5.89 -4.47
N ILE A 40 -0.75 5.28 -3.81
CA ILE A 40 -0.80 3.86 -3.41
C ILE A 40 -2.04 3.59 -2.55
N CYS A 41 -2.31 4.44 -1.56
CA CYS A 41 -3.49 4.32 -0.70
C CYS A 41 -4.82 4.46 -1.47
N GLN A 42 -4.89 5.34 -2.47
CA GLN A 42 -6.07 5.48 -3.32
C GLN A 42 -6.28 4.23 -4.17
N LEU A 43 -5.23 3.71 -4.81
CA LEU A 43 -5.32 2.52 -5.66
C LEU A 43 -5.69 1.25 -4.87
N ALA A 44 -5.27 1.16 -3.62
CA ALA A 44 -5.64 0.07 -2.72
C ALA A 44 -7.16 -0.08 -2.51
N THR A 45 -7.95 0.95 -2.84
CA THR A 45 -9.41 0.91 -2.74
C THR A 45 -10.12 0.35 -3.98
N LEU A 46 -9.42 0.22 -5.11
CA LEU A 46 -10.03 -0.12 -6.39
C LEU A 46 -10.41 -1.60 -6.51
N ASN A 47 -9.50 -2.50 -6.15
CA ASN A 47 -9.76 -3.94 -6.20
C ASN A 47 -8.88 -4.74 -5.22
N ARG A 48 -9.15 -6.06 -5.11
CA ARG A 48 -8.43 -6.97 -4.21
C ARG A 48 -6.94 -7.09 -4.53
N ALA A 49 -6.56 -7.08 -5.81
CA ALA A 49 -5.16 -7.19 -6.23
C ALA A 49 -4.36 -5.94 -5.84
N PHE A 50 -4.87 -4.73 -6.11
CA PHE A 50 -4.24 -3.49 -5.63
C PHE A 50 -4.19 -3.42 -4.12
N ARG A 51 -5.24 -3.87 -3.42
CA ARG A 51 -5.24 -3.92 -1.96
C ARG A 51 -4.13 -4.83 -1.43
N ALA A 52 -4.01 -6.05 -1.95
CA ALA A 52 -2.97 -6.99 -1.55
C ALA A 52 -1.58 -6.45 -1.89
N ALA A 53 -1.37 -6.01 -3.13
CA ALA A 53 -0.12 -5.41 -3.59
C ALA A 53 0.32 -4.22 -2.73
N SER A 54 -0.62 -3.34 -2.34
CA SER A 54 -0.34 -2.17 -1.49
C SER A 54 0.14 -2.52 -0.08
N SER A 55 0.02 -3.78 0.34
CA SER A 55 0.52 -4.24 1.64
C SER A 55 1.93 -4.83 1.57
N ALA A 56 2.48 -5.06 0.38
CA ALA A 56 3.78 -5.68 0.21
C ALA A 56 4.93 -4.76 0.65
N ASP A 57 5.88 -5.29 1.42
CA ASP A 57 6.97 -4.49 2.00
C ASP A 57 7.83 -3.79 0.94
N PHE A 58 8.08 -4.44 -0.20
CA PHE A 58 8.93 -3.87 -1.25
C PHE A 58 8.35 -2.56 -1.83
N VAL A 59 7.03 -2.40 -1.82
CA VAL A 59 6.34 -1.18 -2.30
C VAL A 59 6.69 -0.01 -1.38
N TRP A 60 6.86 -0.27 -0.09
CA TRP A 60 7.13 0.75 0.94
C TRP A 60 8.62 0.93 1.21
N GLU A 61 9.46 -0.03 0.86
CA GLU A 61 10.91 0.06 1.01
C GLU A 61 11.52 1.29 0.33
N SER A 62 11.07 1.60 -0.89
CA SER A 62 11.52 2.79 -1.62
C SER A 62 10.94 4.11 -1.10
N LYS A 63 9.92 4.04 -0.23
CA LYS A 63 9.21 5.21 0.33
C LYS A 63 9.67 5.55 1.74
N LEU A 64 10.43 4.65 2.36
CA LEU A 64 10.99 4.87 3.68
C LEU A 64 12.31 5.63 3.59
N PRO A 65 12.57 6.56 4.52
CA PRO A 65 13.85 7.23 4.57
C PRO A 65 14.94 6.23 4.99
N PRO A 66 16.17 6.32 4.48
CA PRO A 66 17.22 5.32 4.75
C PRO A 66 17.57 5.19 6.24
N ASN A 67 17.33 6.23 7.03
CA ASN A 67 17.53 6.28 8.48
C ASN A 67 16.30 5.85 9.30
N TYR A 68 15.28 5.23 8.69
CA TYR A 68 14.06 4.83 9.39
C TYR A 68 14.31 3.96 10.62
N HIS A 69 15.33 3.09 10.61
CA HIS A 69 15.70 2.26 11.76
C HIS A 69 16.07 3.10 13.00
N LEU A 70 16.80 4.21 12.80
CA LEU A 70 17.17 5.11 13.89
C LEU A 70 15.97 5.88 14.43
N LEU A 71 15.05 6.26 13.54
CA LEU A 71 13.79 6.88 13.94
C LEU A 71 12.96 5.89 14.77
N LEU A 72 12.84 4.65 14.32
CA LEU A 72 12.10 3.62 15.05
C LEU A 72 12.73 3.32 16.41
N ALA A 73 14.05 3.25 16.52
CA ALA A 73 14.72 3.04 17.81
C ALA A 73 14.49 4.21 18.80
N LYS A 74 14.33 5.44 18.30
CA LYS A 74 13.98 6.59 19.14
C LYS A 74 12.51 6.58 19.57
N ILE A 75 11.63 6.10 18.70
CA ILE A 75 10.17 6.15 18.89
C ILE A 75 9.71 4.98 19.76
N PHE A 76 10.20 3.77 19.47
CA PHE A 76 9.81 2.54 20.11
C PHE A 76 10.95 2.10 21.04
N GLN A 77 10.73 2.18 22.35
CA GLN A 77 11.66 1.63 23.34
C GLN A 77 11.82 0.11 23.17
N ASP A 78 10.74 -0.57 22.75
CA ASP A 78 10.74 -1.97 22.32
C ASP A 78 10.20 -2.06 20.88
N PHE A 79 11.04 -2.48 19.95
CA PHE A 79 10.65 -2.63 18.55
C PHE A 79 9.64 -3.78 18.41
N PRO A 80 8.42 -3.53 17.89
CA PRO A 80 7.47 -4.62 17.66
C PRO A 80 8.05 -5.55 16.59
N ILE A 81 8.23 -6.82 16.96
CA ILE A 81 9.05 -7.80 16.22
C ILE A 81 8.47 -8.16 14.82
N ASN A 82 7.30 -7.60 14.43
CA ASN A 82 6.64 -7.91 13.16
C ASN A 82 5.92 -6.69 12.55
N LEU A 83 6.55 -5.52 12.51
CA LEU A 83 6.02 -4.39 11.73
C LEU A 83 6.43 -4.49 10.26
N GLY A 84 5.44 -4.54 9.38
CA GLY A 84 5.67 -4.36 7.94
C GLY A 84 6.14 -2.93 7.62
N LYS A 85 6.81 -2.75 6.49
CA LYS A 85 7.36 -1.45 6.04
C LYS A 85 6.26 -0.40 5.84
N ARG A 86 5.07 -0.82 5.43
CA ARG A 86 3.87 0.03 5.38
C ARG A 86 3.51 0.61 6.75
N ASP A 87 3.55 -0.22 7.78
CA ASP A 87 3.11 0.15 9.12
C ASP A 87 4.15 1.06 9.78
N ILE A 88 5.43 0.85 9.48
CA ILE A 88 6.52 1.79 9.77
C ILE A 88 6.23 3.16 9.15
N TYR A 89 5.98 3.22 7.83
CA TYR A 89 5.68 4.47 7.14
C TYR A 89 4.49 5.19 7.79
N THR A 90 3.41 4.45 8.04
CA THR A 90 2.18 4.99 8.66
C THR A 90 2.47 5.56 10.06
N SER A 91 3.31 4.88 10.84
CA SER A 91 3.69 5.32 12.19
C SER A 91 4.51 6.62 12.13
N LEU A 92 5.47 6.70 11.21
CA LEU A 92 6.26 7.92 10.98
C LEU A 92 5.38 9.09 10.54
N CYS A 93 4.43 8.87 9.61
CA CYS A 93 3.49 9.91 9.18
C CYS A 93 2.62 10.42 10.33
N ARG A 94 2.10 9.52 11.18
CA ARG A 94 1.28 9.90 12.33
C ARG A 94 2.05 10.78 13.31
N LEU A 95 3.30 10.45 13.59
CA LEU A 95 4.14 11.22 14.51
C LEU A 95 4.46 12.62 13.98
N ASN A 96 4.83 12.72 12.70
CA ASN A 96 5.06 14.02 12.05
C ASN A 96 3.80 14.90 12.01
N SER A 97 2.61 14.29 12.00
CA SER A 97 1.34 15.02 12.06
C SER A 97 0.98 15.51 13.48
N LEU A 98 1.49 14.84 14.53
CA LEU A 98 1.20 15.19 15.93
C LEU A 98 2.13 16.30 16.45
N ASP A 99 3.35 16.38 15.95
CA ASP A 99 4.36 17.37 16.36
C ASP A 99 4.16 18.78 15.75
N GLY A 100 2.91 19.17 15.44
CA GLY A 100 2.60 20.55 15.01
C GLY A 100 3.29 21.02 13.72
N GLY A 101 3.77 20.10 12.87
CA GLY A 101 4.33 20.46 11.56
C GLY A 101 5.79 20.90 11.58
N THR A 102 6.60 20.45 12.53
CA THR A 102 8.06 20.53 12.40
C THR A 102 8.49 19.64 11.23
N LYS A 103 8.58 20.22 10.04
CA LYS A 103 9.06 19.58 8.81
C LYS A 103 10.48 19.06 9.02
N VAL A 104 10.63 17.81 9.42
CA VAL A 104 11.86 17.07 9.15
C VAL A 104 11.84 16.72 7.67
N LEU A 105 12.52 17.58 6.91
CA LEU A 105 12.88 17.39 5.51
C LEU A 105 13.64 16.06 5.38
N TYR A 106 12.98 15.00 4.94
CA TYR A 106 13.64 13.82 4.42
C TYR A 106 13.73 13.93 2.89
N PHE A 107 14.40 14.99 2.40
CA PHE A 107 14.79 15.18 1.01
C PHE A 107 16.13 15.94 0.95
N SER A 108 17.21 15.26 1.32
CA SER A 108 18.63 15.54 0.99
C SER A 108 19.36 14.26 1.42
N ASP A 109 20.14 13.56 0.62
CA ASP A 109 20.91 13.90 -0.60
C ASP A 109 20.37 13.29 -1.89
#